data_AF-A0A1J1H197-F1
#
_entry.id   AF-A0A1J1H197-F1
#
_cell.length_a   1.000
_cell.length_b   1.000
_cell.length_c   1.000
_cell.angle_alpha   90.00
_cell.angle_beta   90.00
_cell.angle_gamma   90.00
#
_symmetry.space_group_name_H-M   'P 1'
#
loop_
_entity.id
_entity.type
_entity.pdbx_description
1 polymer ?
#
loop_
_entity_poly.entity_id
_entity_poly.type
_entity_poly.pdbx_seq_one_letter_code
_entity_poly.pdbx_strand_id
1 'polypeptide(L)'
;MDYYIILKQKIESFSNWYKASSIGHRNFVWLFIGSFCGYIYGKIEYEKKKKNKGVYGDLIFVDEYIVDDKNIKNFEKNYNKLNIHSFKNKGYEYTKLFKAINWQNSPLSYLQLRLWKNKDCYDEYMKSKNVNELLDNVKKECKFYSSDKYETIVDDSIVRLIP
;
A
#
# COMPACT_ATOMS: atom_id res chain seq x y z
N MET A 1 17.47 -22.15 34.49
CA MET A 1 17.34 -23.60 34.78
C MET A 1 15.92 -23.97 35.17
N ASP A 2 15.27 -23.23 36.08
CA ASP A 2 13.92 -23.58 36.58
C ASP A 2 12.81 -23.62 35.52
N TYR A 3 12.82 -22.70 34.55
CA TYR A 3 11.79 -22.65 33.51
C TYR A 3 11.72 -23.92 32.65
N TYR A 4 12.88 -24.53 32.39
CA TYR A 4 12.96 -25.77 31.62
C TYR A 4 12.42 -26.96 32.40
N ILE A 5 12.72 -27.02 33.70
CA ILE A 5 12.24 -28.07 34.61
C ILE A 5 10.72 -27.98 34.76
N ILE A 6 10.18 -26.78 34.96
CA ILE A 6 8.73 -26.52 35.05
C ILE A 6 8.02 -26.88 33.74
N LEU A 7 8.61 -26.52 32.60
CA LEU A 7 8.05 -26.86 31.29
C LEU A 7 7.98 -28.38 31.09
N LYS A 8 9.07 -29.09 31.42
CA LYS A 8 9.15 -30.55 31.31
C LYS A 8 8.09 -31.24 32.18
N GLN A 9 7.94 -30.80 33.44
CA GLN A 9 6.90 -31.31 34.35
C GLN A 9 5.48 -31.09 33.80
N LYS A 10 5.22 -29.90 33.23
CA LYS A 10 3.92 -29.60 32.61
C LYS A 10 3.64 -30.47 31.38
N ILE A 11 4.65 -30.72 30.55
CA ILE A 11 4.53 -31.60 29.36
C ILE A 11 4.25 -33.04 29.79
N GLU A 12 4.98 -33.56 30.78
CA GLU A 12 4.76 -34.90 31.32
C GLU A 12 3.37 -35.04 31.93
N SER A 13 2.94 -34.05 32.73
CA SER A 13 1.58 -33.99 33.29
C SER A 13 0.51 -33.95 32.19
N PHE A 14 0.71 -33.18 31.13
CA PHE A 14 -0.23 -33.10 30.01
C PHE A 14 -0.28 -34.41 29.22
N SER A 15 0.87 -35.04 28.98
CA SER A 15 0.96 -36.35 28.31
C SER A 15 0.22 -37.43 29.09
N ASN A 16 0.39 -37.45 30.41
CA ASN A 16 -0.30 -38.38 31.30
C ASN A 16 -1.82 -38.12 31.31
N TRP A 17 -2.24 -36.86 31.43
CA TRP A 17 -3.67 -36.49 31.32
C TRP A 17 -4.27 -36.86 29.96
N TYR A 18 -3.55 -36.61 28.87
CA TYR A 18 -4.00 -36.92 27.52
C TYR A 18 -4.18 -38.42 27.33
N LYS A 19 -3.24 -39.24 27.82
CA LYS A 19 -3.34 -40.71 27.78
C LYS A 19 -4.44 -41.28 28.68
N ALA A 20 -4.68 -40.66 29.83
CA ALA A 20 -5.70 -41.09 30.79
C ALA A 20 -7.12 -40.59 30.48
N SER A 21 -7.25 -39.54 29.67
CA SER A 21 -8.56 -38.94 29.34
C SER A 21 -9.36 -39.77 28.35
N SER A 22 -10.70 -39.69 28.45
CA SER A 22 -11.60 -40.32 27.49
C SER A 22 -11.50 -39.69 26.10
N ILE A 23 -11.89 -40.46 25.07
CA ILE A 23 -11.80 -40.03 23.67
C ILE A 23 -12.57 -38.72 23.41
N GLY A 24 -13.73 -38.53 24.06
CA GLY A 24 -14.55 -37.32 23.94
C GLY A 24 -13.85 -36.06 24.46
N HIS A 25 -13.17 -36.16 25.61
CA HIS A 25 -12.42 -35.03 26.18
C HIS A 25 -11.24 -34.62 25.30
N ARG A 26 -10.54 -35.59 24.70
CA ARG A 26 -9.45 -35.32 23.75
C ARG A 26 -9.97 -34.61 22.49
N ASN A 27 -11.07 -35.10 21.92
CA ASN A 27 -11.68 -34.50 20.73
C ASN A 27 -12.15 -33.06 21.00
N PHE A 28 -12.73 -32.81 22.17
CA PHE A 28 -13.15 -31.47 22.58
C PHE A 28 -11.95 -30.51 22.66
N VAL A 29 -10.85 -30.90 23.31
CA VAL A 29 -9.64 -30.06 23.37
C VAL A 29 -9.08 -29.74 21.99
N TRP A 30 -9.00 -30.73 21.10
CA TRP A 30 -8.54 -30.50 19.73
C TRP A 30 -9.46 -29.60 18.92
N LEU A 31 -10.77 -29.69 19.13
CA LEU A 31 -11.74 -28.79 18.49
C LEU A 31 -11.50 -27.35 18.94
N PHE A 32 -11.32 -27.10 20.24
CA PHE A 32 -11.01 -25.76 20.76
C PHE A 32 -9.69 -25.21 20.23
N ILE A 33 -8.63 -26.04 20.20
CA ILE A 33 -7.33 -25.65 19.64
C ILE A 33 -7.48 -25.32 18.15
N GLY A 34 -8.19 -26.15 17.39
CA GLY A 34 -8.47 -25.93 15.97
C GLY A 34 -9.24 -24.63 15.71
N SER A 35 -10.31 -24.37 16.47
CA SER A 35 -11.10 -23.14 16.39
C SER A 35 -10.26 -21.90 16.73
N PHE A 36 -9.41 -21.98 17.75
CA PHE A 36 -8.54 -20.86 18.14
C PHE A 36 -7.46 -20.58 17.09
N CYS A 37 -6.78 -21.61 16.58
CA CYS A 37 -5.82 -21.48 15.50
C CYS A 37 -6.46 -20.93 14.23
N GLY A 38 -7.66 -21.42 13.88
CA GLY A 38 -8.46 -20.91 12.77
C GLY A 38 -8.84 -19.44 12.94
N TYR A 39 -9.24 -19.03 14.15
CA TYR A 39 -9.53 -17.63 14.46
C TYR A 39 -8.30 -16.73 14.32
N ILE A 40 -7.15 -17.13 14.86
CA ILE A 40 -5.90 -16.36 14.72
C ILE A 40 -5.51 -16.23 13.26
N TYR A 41 -5.52 -17.34 12.52
CA TYR A 41 -5.18 -17.36 11.10
C TYR A 41 -6.14 -16.47 10.30
N GLY A 42 -7.44 -16.64 10.51
CA GLY A 42 -8.48 -15.84 9.87
C GLY A 42 -8.36 -14.36 10.19
N LYS A 43 -8.03 -14.00 11.44
CA LYS A 43 -7.79 -12.60 11.84
C LYS A 43 -6.58 -12.00 11.14
N ILE A 44 -5.46 -12.74 11.07
CA ILE A 44 -4.26 -12.29 10.36
C ILE A 44 -4.55 -12.11 8.87
N GLU A 45 -5.25 -13.05 8.25
CA GLU A 45 -5.62 -12.99 6.85
C GLU A 45 -6.61 -11.85 6.58
N TYR A 46 -7.58 -11.64 7.46
CA TYR A 46 -8.55 -10.56 7.39
C TYR A 46 -7.88 -9.20 7.48
N GLU A 47 -6.96 -8.99 8.42
CA GLU A 47 -6.18 -7.75 8.55
C GLU A 47 -5.28 -7.53 7.31
N LYS A 48 -4.63 -8.58 6.81
CA LYS A 48 -3.85 -8.50 5.55
C LYS A 48 -4.73 -8.13 4.37
N LYS A 49 -5.94 -8.69 4.28
CA LYS A 49 -6.90 -8.36 3.23
C LYS A 49 -7.39 -6.92 3.41
N LYS A 50 -7.77 -6.49 4.61
CA LYS A 50 -8.22 -5.12 4.91
C LYS A 50 -7.16 -4.07 4.56
N LYS A 51 -5.89 -4.33 4.89
CA LYS A 51 -4.75 -3.44 4.55
C LYS A 51 -4.45 -3.33 3.04
N ASN A 52 -4.88 -4.29 2.22
CA ASN A 52 -4.61 -4.34 0.79
C ASN A 52 -5.89 -4.33 -0.07
N LYS A 53 -7.06 -4.05 0.52
CA LYS A 53 -8.38 -4.02 -0.13
C LYS A 53 -8.95 -2.60 -0.16
N GLY A 54 -8.15 -1.65 -0.62
CA GLY A 54 -8.73 -0.67 -1.52
C GLY A 54 -9.17 -1.42 -2.75
N VAL A 55 -10.44 -1.81 -2.82
CA VAL A 55 -11.03 -2.38 -4.05
C VAL A 55 -10.88 -1.40 -5.22
N TYR A 56 -10.62 -0.14 -4.90
CA TYR A 56 -10.11 0.91 -5.76
C TYR A 56 -8.88 1.49 -5.05
N GLY A 57 -7.75 1.67 -5.75
CA GLY A 57 -6.48 2.01 -5.11
C GLY A 57 -6.61 3.14 -4.08
N ASP A 58 -6.31 2.82 -2.83
CA ASP A 58 -6.52 3.69 -1.66
C ASP A 58 -5.52 4.86 -1.60
N LEU A 59 -4.51 4.84 -2.46
CA LEU A 59 -3.42 5.82 -2.42
C LEU A 59 -3.16 6.42 -3.80
N ILE A 60 -3.96 7.44 -4.11
CA ILE A 60 -3.77 8.27 -5.29
C ILE A 60 -2.94 9.49 -4.87
N PHE A 61 -1.81 9.69 -5.53
CA PHE A 61 -1.09 10.97 -5.48
C PHE A 61 -1.35 11.72 -6.76
N VAL A 62 -1.75 12.97 -6.61
CA VAL A 62 -1.93 13.91 -7.71
C VAL A 62 -0.85 14.97 -7.58
N ASP A 63 0.04 15.03 -8.55
CA ASP A 63 1.05 16.07 -8.62
C ASP A 63 0.71 17.05 -9.75
N GLU A 64 0.71 18.34 -9.44
CA GLU A 64 0.58 19.41 -10.42
C GLU A 64 1.94 20.05 -10.67
N TYR A 65 2.28 20.21 -11.96
CA TYR A 65 3.51 20.85 -12.41
C TYR A 65 3.15 21.99 -13.37
N ILE A 66 3.45 23.22 -12.99
CA ILE A 66 3.35 24.37 -13.90
C ILE A 66 4.75 24.68 -14.40
N VAL A 67 4.95 24.61 -15.72
CA VAL A 67 6.26 24.65 -16.37
C VAL A 67 6.33 25.81 -17.36
N ASP A 68 7.51 26.42 -17.48
CA ASP A 68 7.78 27.42 -18.51
C ASP A 68 8.04 26.78 -19.87
N ASP A 69 7.62 27.47 -20.94
CA ASP A 69 7.82 27.00 -22.32
C ASP A 69 9.29 26.72 -22.66
N LYS A 70 10.21 27.44 -22.01
CA LYS A 70 11.66 27.28 -22.20
C LYS A 70 12.20 25.97 -21.59
N ASN A 71 11.57 25.48 -20.53
CA ASN A 71 12.07 24.36 -19.73
C ASN A 71 11.34 23.03 -20.00
N ILE A 72 10.30 23.03 -20.85
CA ILE A 72 9.48 21.83 -21.17
C ILE A 72 10.33 20.60 -21.44
N LYS A 73 11.32 20.70 -22.34
CA LYS A 73 12.14 19.55 -22.75
C LYS A 73 12.97 18.99 -21.58
N ASN A 74 13.48 19.86 -20.71
CA ASN A 74 14.25 19.46 -19.54
C ASN A 74 13.33 18.83 -18.49
N PHE A 75 12.16 19.43 -18.26
CA PHE A 75 11.12 18.87 -17.40
C PHE A 75 10.74 17.46 -17.86
N GLU A 76 10.34 17.26 -19.12
CA GLU A 76 9.92 15.96 -19.65
C GLU A 76 11.04 14.91 -19.53
N LYS A 77 12.30 15.31 -19.76
CA LYS A 77 13.46 14.44 -19.59
C LYS A 77 13.66 14.01 -18.13
N ASN A 78 13.59 14.95 -17.20
CA ASN A 78 13.77 14.67 -15.76
C ASN A 78 12.58 13.89 -15.19
N TYR A 79 11.36 14.23 -15.62
CA TYR A 79 10.13 13.54 -15.28
C TYR A 79 10.17 12.08 -15.73
N ASN A 80 10.60 11.81 -16.95
CA ASN A 80 10.76 10.44 -17.44
C ASN A 80 11.78 9.63 -16.63
N LYS A 81 12.90 10.24 -16.22
CA LYS A 81 13.86 9.59 -15.33
C LYS A 81 13.23 9.25 -13.97
N LEU A 82 12.53 10.18 -13.36
CA LEU A 82 11.80 9.95 -12.10
C LEU A 82 10.79 8.81 -12.24
N ASN A 83 10.06 8.77 -13.35
CA ASN A 83 9.07 7.72 -13.62
C ASN A 83 9.67 6.33 -13.81
N ILE A 84 10.83 6.22 -14.45
CA ILE A 84 11.54 4.93 -14.56
C ILE A 84 11.87 4.38 -13.17
N HIS A 85 12.30 5.24 -12.24
CA HIS A 85 12.53 4.81 -10.86
C HIS A 85 11.22 4.45 -10.17
N SER A 86 10.18 5.25 -10.35
CA SER A 86 8.85 5.00 -9.77
C SER A 86 8.28 3.64 -10.20
N PHE A 87 8.35 3.32 -11.49
CA PHE A 87 7.89 2.06 -12.07
C PHE A 87 8.61 0.83 -11.51
N LYS A 88 9.89 0.95 -11.16
CA LYS A 88 10.69 -0.15 -10.59
C LYS A 88 10.42 -0.39 -9.12
N ASN A 89 9.72 0.51 -8.43
CA ASN A 89 9.50 0.39 -7.00
C ASN A 89 8.35 -0.57 -6.68
N LYS A 90 8.54 -1.30 -5.58
CA LYS A 90 7.53 -2.22 -5.07
C LYS A 90 6.27 -1.44 -4.70
N GLY A 91 5.12 -1.93 -5.14
CA GLY A 91 3.82 -1.31 -4.84
C GLY A 91 3.44 -0.16 -5.79
N TYR A 92 4.25 0.14 -6.81
CA TYR A 92 3.79 0.94 -7.95
C TYR A 92 2.67 0.19 -8.69
N GLU A 93 1.57 0.88 -8.99
CA GLU A 93 0.48 0.30 -9.79
C GLU A 93 0.32 1.01 -11.13
N TYR A 94 0.19 2.34 -11.09
CA TYR A 94 -0.16 3.10 -12.29
C TYR A 94 0.33 4.54 -12.24
N THR A 95 0.59 5.13 -13.39
CA THR A 95 0.81 6.57 -13.53
C THR A 95 0.22 7.04 -14.85
N LYS A 96 -0.53 8.15 -14.81
CA LYS A 96 -1.03 8.85 -15.98
C LYS A 96 -0.64 10.31 -15.89
N LEU A 97 -0.09 10.84 -16.96
CA LEU A 97 0.20 12.25 -17.10
C LEU A 97 -0.83 12.87 -18.03
N PHE A 98 -1.47 13.94 -17.56
CA PHE A 98 -2.32 14.79 -18.36
C PHE A 98 -1.57 16.10 -18.63
N LYS A 99 -1.73 16.61 -19.85
CA LYS A 99 -1.23 17.92 -20.25
C LYS A 99 -2.42 18.81 -20.51
N ALA A 100 -2.48 19.96 -19.85
CA ALA A 100 -3.55 20.92 -20.06
C ALA A 100 -3.54 21.39 -21.53
N ILE A 101 -4.72 21.38 -22.16
CA ILE A 101 -4.88 21.90 -23.52
C ILE A 101 -4.86 23.43 -23.43
N ASN A 102 -3.96 24.04 -24.21
CA ASN A 102 -3.61 25.43 -24.08
C ASN A 102 -4.76 26.33 -24.56
N TRP A 103 -5.35 27.11 -23.66
CA TRP A 103 -6.06 28.34 -24.02
C TRP A 103 -5.02 29.45 -24.08
N GLN A 104 -5.01 30.29 -25.11
CA GLN A 104 -3.92 31.16 -25.57
C GLN A 104 -3.15 31.99 -24.50
N ASN A 105 -3.60 32.06 -23.24
CA ASN A 105 -3.00 32.79 -22.13
C ASN A 105 -2.80 31.98 -20.82
N SER A 106 -2.89 30.64 -20.85
CA SER A 106 -2.66 29.82 -19.64
C SER A 106 -1.21 29.36 -19.53
N PRO A 107 -0.61 29.33 -18.32
CA PRO A 107 0.67 28.67 -18.14
C PRO A 107 0.52 27.17 -18.43
N LEU A 108 1.59 26.55 -18.93
CA LEU A 108 1.59 25.14 -19.27
C LEU A 108 1.53 24.30 -17.99
N SER A 109 0.43 23.58 -17.81
CA SER A 109 0.21 22.72 -16.65
C SER A 109 0.21 21.24 -17.04
N TYR A 110 0.89 20.44 -16.24
CA TYR A 110 0.85 18.99 -16.27
C TYR A 110 0.24 18.48 -14.96
N LEU A 111 -0.64 17.50 -15.07
CA LEU A 111 -1.26 16.82 -13.93
C LEU A 111 -0.87 15.35 -13.97
N GLN A 112 -0.08 14.90 -13.00
CA GLN A 112 0.24 13.50 -12.82
C GLN A 112 -0.75 12.88 -11.83
N LEU A 113 -1.36 11.76 -12.22
CA LEU A 113 -2.07 10.87 -11.31
C LEU A 113 -1.23 9.61 -11.15
N ARG A 114 -0.83 9.29 -9.91
CA ARG A 114 -0.04 8.10 -9.59
C ARG A 114 -0.74 7.27 -8.52
N LEU A 115 -0.87 5.98 -8.79
CA LEU A 115 -1.49 5.01 -7.91
C LEU A 115 -0.43 4.11 -7.26
N TRP A 116 -0.56 3.94 -5.95
CA TRP A 116 0.25 3.03 -5.17
C TRP A 116 -0.63 2.03 -4.44
N LYS A 117 -0.10 0.81 -4.30
CA LYS A 117 -0.76 -0.30 -3.62
C LYS A 117 -1.05 -0.01 -2.15
N ASN A 118 -0.09 0.59 -1.45
CA ASN A 118 -0.21 0.91 -0.04
C ASN A 118 0.74 2.05 0.36
N LYS A 119 0.48 2.64 1.53
CA LYS A 119 1.27 3.74 2.08
C LYS A 119 2.70 3.34 2.39
N ASP A 120 2.91 2.13 2.93
CA ASP A 120 4.25 1.67 3.34
C ASP A 120 5.22 1.64 2.14
N CYS A 121 4.76 1.18 0.98
CA CYS A 121 5.52 1.17 -0.27
C CYS A 121 5.83 2.58 -0.78
N TYR A 122 4.88 3.51 -0.68
CA TYR A 122 5.13 4.92 -1.03
C TYR A 122 6.13 5.57 -0.08
N ASP A 123 6.00 5.35 1.22
CA ASP A 123 6.91 5.90 2.24
C ASP A 123 8.33 5.34 2.04
N GLU A 124 8.47 4.08 1.65
CA GLU A 124 9.76 3.48 1.26
C GLU A 124 10.33 4.12 0.00
N TYR A 125 9.50 4.37 -1.02
CA TYR A 125 9.88 5.09 -2.23
C TYR A 125 10.41 6.51 -1.92
N MET A 126 9.70 7.27 -1.09
CA MET A 126 10.08 8.64 -0.71
C MET A 126 11.29 8.71 0.24
N LYS A 127 11.61 7.62 0.96
CA LYS A 127 12.85 7.54 1.75
C LYS A 127 14.10 7.41 0.88
N SER A 128 13.96 7.01 -0.38
CA SER A 128 15.10 6.85 -1.29
C SER A 128 15.71 8.20 -1.65
N LYS A 129 16.99 8.39 -1.31
CA LYS A 129 17.72 9.63 -1.62
C LYS A 129 17.75 9.93 -3.11
N ASN A 130 17.93 8.90 -3.95
CA ASN A 130 17.95 9.05 -5.41
C ASN A 130 16.60 9.55 -5.96
N VAL A 131 15.49 9.05 -5.40
CA VAL A 131 14.14 9.51 -5.78
C VAL A 131 13.96 10.98 -5.41
N ASN A 132 14.38 11.39 -4.21
CA ASN A 132 14.27 12.78 -3.79
C ASN A 132 15.13 13.71 -4.65
N GLU A 133 16.36 13.32 -4.99
CA GLU A 133 17.22 14.09 -5.89
C GLU A 133 16.59 14.26 -7.29
N LEU A 134 15.99 13.19 -7.82
CA LEU A 134 15.28 13.24 -9.11
C LEU A 134 14.02 14.10 -9.03
N LEU A 135 13.26 14.01 -7.95
CA LEU A 135 12.08 14.85 -7.71
C LEU A 135 12.47 16.32 -7.62
N ASP A 136 13.54 16.65 -6.92
CA ASP A 136 14.04 18.02 -6.80
C ASP A 136 14.51 18.56 -8.16
N ASN A 137 15.10 17.71 -9.02
CA ASN A 137 15.44 18.10 -10.39
C ASN A 137 14.21 18.38 -11.25
N VAL A 138 13.10 17.67 -11.04
CA VAL A 138 11.83 17.97 -11.72
C VAL A 138 11.27 19.30 -11.21
N LYS A 139 11.24 19.50 -9.89
CA LYS A 139 10.74 20.73 -9.25
C LYS A 139 11.49 21.99 -9.70
N LYS A 140 12.82 21.90 -9.89
CA LYS A 140 13.65 23.03 -10.37
C LYS A 140 13.26 23.53 -11.77
N GLU A 141 12.73 22.66 -12.62
CA GLU A 141 12.28 23.04 -13.97
C GLU A 141 10.86 23.64 -13.96
N CYS A 142 10.16 23.57 -12.82
CA CYS A 142 8.79 24.04 -12.65
C CYS A 142 8.76 25.43 -11.99
N LYS A 143 7.79 26.25 -12.40
CA LYS A 143 7.42 27.48 -11.68
C LYS A 143 6.65 27.17 -10.40
N PHE A 144 5.81 26.14 -10.46
CA PHE A 144 4.98 25.71 -9.36
C PHE A 144 4.88 24.19 -9.34
N TYR A 145 4.87 23.64 -8.13
CA TYR A 145 4.68 22.22 -7.86
C TYR A 145 3.77 22.07 -6.64
N SER A 146 2.72 21.26 -6.79
CA SER A 146 1.88 20.80 -5.69
C SER A 146 1.78 19.27 -5.72
N SER A 147 1.59 18.67 -4.55
CA SER A 147 1.37 17.23 -4.41
C SER A 147 0.29 16.99 -3.37
N ASP A 148 -0.78 16.35 -3.79
CA ASP A 148 -1.95 16.09 -2.97
C ASP A 148 -2.26 14.60 -2.93
N LYS A 149 -2.63 14.12 -1.74
CA LYS A 149 -3.04 12.73 -1.53
C LYS A 149 -4.56 12.63 -1.55
N TYR A 150 -5.08 11.72 -2.37
CA TYR A 150 -6.50 11.39 -2.44
C TYR A 150 -6.72 9.92 -2.10
N GLU A 151 -7.89 9.64 -1.53
CA GLU A 151 -8.39 8.31 -1.24
C GLU A 151 -9.62 8.07 -2.11
N THR A 152 -9.78 6.86 -2.65
CA THR A 152 -10.95 6.55 -3.45
C THR A 152 -12.14 6.35 -2.52
N ILE A 153 -13.10 7.28 -2.57
CA ILE A 153 -14.38 7.14 -1.88
C ILE A 153 -15.34 6.49 -2.88
N VAL A 154 -15.75 5.25 -2.62
CA VAL A 154 -16.79 4.58 -3.39
C VAL A 154 -18.13 5.09 -2.87
N ASP A 155 -18.85 5.82 -3.71
CA ASP A 155 -20.20 6.26 -3.41
C ASP A 155 -21.22 5.25 -3.98
N ASP A 156 -21.77 4.42 -3.10
CA ASP A 156 -22.80 3.44 -3.43
C ASP A 156 -24.21 4.06 -3.57
N SER A 157 -24.36 5.38 -3.43
CA SER A 157 -25.66 6.06 -3.55
C SER A 157 -26.17 6.16 -4.99
N ILE A 158 -25.28 6.05 -5.99
CA ILE A 158 -25.65 6.09 -7.41
C ILE A 158 -25.86 4.66 -7.91
N VAL A 159 -27.09 4.15 -7.78
CA VAL A 159 -27.51 2.91 -8.44
C VAL A 159 -27.51 3.15 -9.95
N ARG A 160 -26.45 2.72 -10.65
CA ARG A 160 -26.51 2.58 -12.11
C ARG A 160 -27.47 1.46 -12.42
N LEU A 161 -28.71 1.81 -12.79
CA LEU A 161 -29.58 0.91 -13.54
C LEU A 161 -28.87 0.63 -14.87
N ILE A 162 -28.19 -0.51 -14.96
CA ILE A 162 -27.69 -1.01 -16.23
C ILE A 162 -28.93 -1.47 -17.01
N PRO A 163 -29.24 -0.91 -18.19
CA PRO A 163 -30.36 -1.35 -19.02
C PRO A 163 -30.16 -2.77 -19.56
#